data_AF-A0A958FGL2-F1
#
_entry.id   AF-A0A958FGL2-F1
#
_cell.length_a   1.000
_cell.length_b   1.000
_cell.length_c   1.000
_cell.angle_alpha   90.00
_cell.angle_beta   90.00
_cell.angle_gamma   90.00
#
_symmetry.space_group_name_H-M   'P 1'
#
loop_
_entity.id
_entity.type
_entity.pdbx_description
1 polymer ?
#
loop_
_entity_poly.entity_id
_entity_poly.type
_entity_poly.pdbx_seq_one_letter_code
_entity_poly.pdbx_strand_id
1 'polypeptide(L)'
;LLAGQSTALSADSQAVDERIDREQLLRDLQILSSDSLAGRRTGTAGHEKAQRYLAGRFREIGLHQFGPDYFQRFAIAAPGFSTAPLTNGPAPPDTIRGANLIGYLPGREDSSNV
;
A
#
# COMPACT_ATOMS: atom_id res chain seq x y z
N LEU A 1 -34.73 -13.71 -35.60
CA LEU A 1 -34.66 -13.81 -34.12
C LEU A 1 -33.25 -14.25 -33.75
N LEU A 2 -32.38 -13.31 -33.36
CA LEU A 2 -31.02 -13.57 -32.88
C LEU A 2 -30.94 -13.04 -31.44
N ALA A 3 -31.11 -13.94 -30.46
CA ALA A 3 -30.79 -13.64 -29.08
C ALA A 3 -29.29 -13.89 -28.89
N GLY A 4 -28.51 -12.81 -28.87
CA GLY A 4 -27.09 -12.82 -28.56
C GLY A 4 -26.87 -13.12 -27.07
N GLN A 5 -25.89 -13.96 -26.79
CA GLN A 5 -25.52 -14.42 -25.46
C GLN A 5 -24.82 -13.32 -24.66
N SER A 6 -25.35 -12.98 -23.48
CA SER A 6 -24.75 -12.04 -22.52
C SER A 6 -24.71 -12.63 -21.10
N THR A 7 -24.12 -13.82 -20.91
CA THR A 7 -24.09 -14.50 -19.60
C THR A 7 -22.70 -14.64 -18.97
N ALA A 8 -21.61 -14.36 -19.69
CA ALA A 8 -20.25 -14.61 -19.16
C ALA A 8 -19.70 -13.51 -18.24
N LEU A 9 -20.13 -12.24 -18.36
CA LEU A 9 -19.58 -11.13 -17.58
C LEU A 9 -20.12 -11.03 -16.14
N SER A 10 -21.21 -11.74 -15.84
CA SER A 10 -21.95 -11.59 -14.58
C SER A 10 -21.46 -12.52 -13.47
N ALA A 11 -20.87 -13.67 -13.78
CA ALA A 11 -20.48 -14.68 -12.79
C ALA A 11 -19.21 -14.30 -12.02
N ASP A 12 -18.20 -13.73 -12.70
CA ASP A 12 -16.95 -13.28 -12.05
C ASP A 12 -17.19 -12.10 -11.10
N SER A 13 -18.08 -11.15 -11.47
CA SER A 13 -18.44 -10.03 -10.58
C SER A 13 -19.19 -10.48 -9.32
N GLN A 14 -20.04 -11.52 -9.41
CA GLN A 14 -20.74 -12.07 -8.25
C GLN A 14 -19.76 -12.81 -7.31
N ALA A 15 -18.79 -13.56 -7.86
CA ALA A 15 -17.78 -14.28 -7.09
C ALA A 15 -16.74 -13.36 -6.42
N VAL A 16 -16.45 -12.19 -6.99
CA VAL A 16 -15.59 -11.17 -6.33
C VAL A 16 -16.33 -10.55 -5.13
N ASP A 17 -17.64 -10.31 -5.24
CA ASP A 17 -18.43 -9.69 -4.18
C ASP A 17 -18.52 -10.57 -2.91
N GLU A 18 -18.58 -11.90 -3.07
CA GLU A 18 -18.58 -12.84 -1.95
C GLU A 18 -17.22 -12.95 -1.23
N ARG A 19 -16.11 -12.55 -1.88
CA ARG A 19 -14.75 -12.68 -1.34
C ARG A 19 -14.26 -11.41 -0.63
N ILE A 20 -14.99 -10.30 -0.73
CA ILE A 20 -14.63 -9.03 -0.10
C ILE A 20 -15.32 -8.93 1.26
N ASP A 21 -14.52 -8.87 2.33
CA ASP A 21 -15.01 -8.47 3.64
C ASP A 21 -15.33 -6.97 3.65
N ARG A 22 -16.59 -6.64 3.36
CA ARG A 22 -17.09 -5.26 3.27
C ARG A 22 -16.97 -4.51 4.60
N GLU A 23 -17.14 -5.19 5.72
CA GLU A 23 -17.03 -4.54 7.02
C GLU A 23 -15.58 -4.16 7.29
N GLN A 24 -14.64 -5.05 7.00
CA GLN A 24 -13.22 -4.76 7.17
C GLN A 24 -12.76 -3.64 6.24
N LEU A 25 -13.22 -3.64 4.99
CA LEU A 25 -12.97 -2.54 4.05
C LEU A 25 -13.43 -1.19 4.64
N LEU A 26 -14.66 -1.13 5.16
CA LEU A 26 -15.20 0.09 5.75
C LEU A 26 -14.45 0.50 7.03
N ARG A 27 -14.05 -0.46 7.88
CA ARG A 27 -13.21 -0.20 9.05
C ARG A 27 -11.86 0.41 8.66
N ASP A 28 -11.19 -0.17 7.67
CA ASP A 28 -9.89 0.30 7.18
C ASP A 28 -10.01 1.72 6.61
N LEU A 29 -11.07 1.99 5.83
CA LEU A 29 -11.36 3.33 5.32
C LEU A 29 -11.62 4.33 6.43
N GLN A 30 -12.49 4.01 7.40
CA GLN A 30 -12.82 4.89 8.52
C GLN A 30 -11.59 5.28 9.33
N ILE A 31 -10.71 4.33 9.62
CA ILE A 31 -9.47 4.60 10.37
C ILE A 31 -8.56 5.51 9.54
N LEU A 32 -8.33 5.18 8.26
CA LEU A 32 -7.44 5.92 7.37
C LEU A 32 -7.92 7.33 7.03
N SER A 33 -9.23 7.59 7.13
CA SER A 33 -9.85 8.90 6.95
C SER A 33 -10.19 9.61 8.27
N SER A 34 -9.88 9.03 9.42
CA SER A 34 -10.26 9.61 10.71
C SER A 34 -9.45 10.86 11.07
N ASP A 35 -10.07 11.74 11.84
CA ASP A 35 -9.43 12.95 12.39
C ASP A 35 -8.19 12.61 13.24
N SER A 36 -8.12 11.41 13.81
CA SER A 36 -6.99 10.95 14.62
C SER A 36 -5.66 10.87 13.85
N LEU A 37 -5.74 10.74 12.51
CA LEU A 37 -4.60 10.80 11.61
C LEU A 37 -4.26 12.25 11.22
N ALA A 38 -5.21 13.20 11.29
CA ALA A 38 -5.00 14.60 10.91
C ALA A 38 -4.42 14.78 9.48
N GLY A 39 -4.78 13.86 8.57
CA GLY A 39 -4.25 13.80 7.20
C GLY A 39 -3.02 12.89 7.04
N ARG A 40 -2.59 12.69 5.79
CA ARG A 40 -1.52 11.71 5.45
C ARG A 40 -0.41 12.26 4.55
N ARG A 41 -0.26 13.58 4.50
CA ARG A 41 0.81 14.26 3.76
C ARG A 41 2.17 13.74 4.24
N THR A 42 3.06 13.37 3.32
CA THR A 42 4.39 12.87 3.68
C THR A 42 5.14 13.85 4.58
N GLY A 43 5.85 13.32 5.59
CA GLY A 43 6.56 14.12 6.58
C GLY A 43 5.70 14.64 7.74
N THR A 44 4.44 14.24 7.86
CA THR A 44 3.61 14.55 9.04
C THR A 44 3.47 13.35 9.98
N ALA A 45 3.12 13.61 11.24
CA ALA A 45 2.80 12.53 12.20
C ALA A 45 1.62 11.64 11.74
N GLY A 46 0.68 12.22 10.99
CA GLY A 46 -0.44 11.50 10.39
C GLY A 46 -0.02 10.47 9.34
N HIS A 47 1.00 10.80 8.54
CA HIS A 47 1.62 9.87 7.61
C HIS A 47 2.20 8.65 8.35
N GLU A 48 2.99 8.88 9.40
CA GLU A 48 3.60 7.79 10.19
C GLU A 48 2.56 6.91 10.89
N LYS A 49 1.46 7.50 11.38
CA LYS A 49 0.33 6.75 11.94
C LYS A 49 -0.33 5.86 10.88
N ALA A 50 -0.61 6.41 9.71
CA ALA A 50 -1.21 5.66 8.60
C ALA A 50 -0.33 4.50 8.15
N GLN A 51 0.99 4.72 8.03
CA GLN A 51 1.90 3.66 7.62
C GLN A 51 1.98 2.53 8.66
N ARG A 52 2.04 2.87 9.96
CA ARG A 52 2.02 1.87 11.03
C ARG A 52 0.74 1.06 11.03
N TYR A 53 -0.39 1.71 10.81
CA TYR A 53 -1.68 1.03 10.67
C TYR A 53 -1.67 0.03 9.50
N LEU A 54 -1.27 0.47 8.31
CA LEU A 54 -1.19 -0.40 7.12
C LEU A 54 -0.18 -1.55 7.28
N ALA A 55 0.97 -1.31 7.92
CA ALA A 55 1.93 -2.37 8.25
C ALA A 55 1.33 -3.41 9.21
N GLY A 56 0.48 -2.98 10.14
CA GLY A 56 -0.33 -3.87 10.97
C GLY A 56 -1.27 -4.72 10.14
N ARG A 57 -2.05 -4.09 9.25
CA ARG A 57 -2.96 -4.78 8.33
C ARG A 57 -2.24 -5.79 7.44
N PHE A 58 -1.06 -5.48 6.92
CA PHE A 58 -0.24 -6.39 6.12
C PHE A 58 0.15 -7.65 6.91
N ARG A 59 0.54 -7.48 8.17
CA ARG A 59 0.84 -8.60 9.06
C ARG A 59 -0.39 -9.45 9.35
N GLU A 60 -1.52 -8.81 9.64
CA GLU A 60 -2.78 -9.48 9.99
C GLU A 60 -3.31 -10.35 8.84
N ILE A 61 -3.14 -9.92 7.59
CA ILE A 61 -3.55 -10.70 6.41
C ILE A 61 -2.47 -11.68 5.91
N GLY A 62 -1.33 -11.79 6.61
CA GLY A 62 -0.29 -12.78 6.32
C GLY A 62 0.68 -12.41 5.19
N LEU A 63 0.84 -11.12 4.85
CA LEU A 63 1.87 -10.72 3.89
C LEU A 63 3.27 -10.82 4.51
N HIS A 64 4.22 -11.29 3.71
CA HIS A 64 5.63 -11.33 4.06
C HIS A 64 6.29 -9.97 3.80
N GLN A 65 7.22 -9.57 4.66
CA GLN A 65 7.98 -8.33 4.52
C GLN A 65 9.10 -8.47 3.49
N PHE A 66 9.26 -7.47 2.62
CA PHE A 66 10.36 -7.40 1.66
C PHE A 66 11.57 -6.67 2.26
N GLY A 67 12.45 -7.42 2.94
CA GLY A 67 13.62 -6.88 3.64
C GLY A 67 13.46 -6.90 5.17
N PRO A 68 14.03 -5.92 5.90
CA PRO A 68 14.03 -5.93 7.37
C PRO A 68 12.64 -5.63 7.99
N ASP A 69 11.80 -4.90 7.26
CA ASP A 69 10.42 -4.56 7.63
C ASP A 69 9.60 -4.31 6.36
N TYR A 70 8.32 -3.92 6.50
CA TYR A 70 7.46 -3.57 5.35
C TYR A 70 7.82 -2.22 4.70
N PHE A 71 8.79 -1.46 5.20
CA PHE A 71 9.01 -0.07 4.82
C PHE A 71 10.19 0.10 3.86
N GLN A 72 9.88 0.34 2.59
CA GLN A 72 10.87 0.80 1.63
C GLN A 72 11.00 2.33 1.71
N ARG A 73 12.02 2.79 2.45
CA ARG A 73 12.26 4.21 2.74
C ARG A 73 12.91 4.92 1.55
N PHE A 74 12.52 6.17 1.30
CA PHE A 74 13.10 7.04 0.29
C PHE A 74 13.12 8.51 0.74
N ALA A 75 13.93 9.33 0.08
CA ALA A 75 14.01 10.76 0.33
C ALA A 75 13.23 11.54 -0.74
N ILE A 76 12.58 12.62 -0.33
CA ILE A 76 11.87 13.56 -1.21
C ILE A 76 12.50 14.93 -1.02
N ALA A 77 12.75 15.63 -2.12
CA ALA A 77 13.13 17.03 -2.10
C ALA A 77 12.07 17.87 -1.36
N ALA A 78 12.48 18.65 -0.35
CA ALA A 78 11.54 19.58 0.28
C ALA A 78 11.05 20.62 -0.74
N PRO A 79 9.75 20.97 -0.76
CA PRO A 79 9.22 22.01 -1.62
C PRO A 79 9.98 23.33 -1.45
N GLY A 80 10.48 23.89 -2.56
CA GLY A 80 11.09 25.22 -2.60
C GLY A 80 12.55 25.32 -2.14
N PHE A 81 13.21 24.23 -1.71
CA PHE A 81 14.56 24.31 -1.12
C PHE A 81 15.61 23.33 -1.67
N SER A 82 15.24 22.17 -2.21
CA SER A 82 16.26 21.18 -2.61
C SER A 82 16.75 21.40 -4.04
N THR A 83 17.92 22.01 -4.20
CA THR A 83 18.68 22.08 -5.48
C THR A 83 19.67 20.92 -5.65
N ALA A 84 19.90 20.14 -4.59
CA ALA A 84 20.79 18.99 -4.63
C ALA A 84 20.08 17.76 -5.24
N PRO A 85 20.74 17.01 -6.15
CA PRO A 85 20.18 15.78 -6.69
C PRO A 85 20.01 14.72 -5.61
N LEU A 86 18.88 14.02 -5.63
CA LEU A 86 18.68 12.82 -4.83
C LEU A 86 19.54 11.71 -5.45
N THR A 87 20.61 11.34 -4.77
CA THR A 87 21.54 10.28 -5.19
C THR A 87 21.41 9.07 -4.25
N ASN A 88 22.10 7.97 -4.56
CA ASN A 88 22.18 6.80 -3.68
C ASN A 88 23.03 7.05 -2.40
N GLY A 89 23.53 8.27 -2.20
CA GLY A 89 24.24 8.69 -1.00
C GLY A 89 23.32 9.20 0.12
N PRO A 90 23.88 9.75 1.21
CA PRO A 90 23.10 10.34 2.29
C PRO A 90 22.17 11.43 1.75
N ALA A 91 20.89 11.36 2.13
CA ALA A 91 19.92 12.37 1.74
C ALA A 91 20.31 13.75 2.34
N PRO A 92 20.21 14.85 1.57
CA PRO A 92 20.41 16.19 2.10
C PRO A 92 19.56 16.45 3.36
N PRO A 93 20.03 17.32 4.27
CA PRO A 93 19.32 17.62 5.52
C PRO A 93 17.89 18.15 5.27
N ASP A 94 17.69 18.85 4.14
CA ASP A 94 16.40 19.46 3.77
C ASP A 94 15.51 18.49 2.96
N THR A 95 15.57 17.19 3.27
CA THR A 95 14.71 16.17 2.63
C THR A 95 13.62 15.68 3.56
N ILE A 96 12.46 15.41 2.97
CA ILE A 96 11.36 14.75 3.64
C ILE A 96 11.55 13.24 3.47
N ARG A 97 11.50 12.48 4.57
CA ARG A 97 11.53 11.01 4.52
C ARG A 97 10.14 10.48 4.16
N GLY A 98 10.06 9.76 3.05
CA GLY A 98 8.91 8.96 2.65
C GLY A 98 9.18 7.47 2.82
N ALA A 99 8.12 6.66 2.80
CA ALA A 99 8.27 5.21 2.62
C ALA A 99 7.09 4.61 1.88
N ASN A 100 7.38 3.70 0.95
CA ASN A 100 6.42 2.77 0.40
C ASN A 100 6.22 1.61 1.42
N LEU A 101 5.03 1.02 1.44
CA LEU A 101 4.76 -0.23 2.16
C LEU A 101 4.72 -1.39 1.18
N ILE A 102 5.55 -2.40 1.40
CA ILE A 102 5.69 -3.54 0.50
C ILE A 102 5.52 -4.83 1.29
N GLY A 103 4.47 -5.58 0.95
CA GLY A 103 4.25 -6.95 1.41
C GLY A 103 4.07 -7.87 0.21
N TYR A 104 4.50 -9.13 0.33
CA TYR A 104 4.37 -10.12 -0.74
C TYR A 104 3.78 -11.44 -0.22
N LEU A 105 3.18 -12.20 -1.13
CA LEU A 105 2.83 -13.60 -0.90
C LEU A 105 3.84 -14.47 -1.66
N PRO A 106 4.55 -15.40 -0.99
CA PRO A 106 5.45 -16.29 -1.70
C PRO A 106 4.68 -17.17 -2.68
N GLY A 107 5.28 -17.44 -3.84
CA GLY A 107 4.78 -18.44 -4.76
C GLY A 107 4.76 -19.81 -4.10
N ARG A 108 3.80 -20.67 -4.48
CA ARG A 108 3.66 -22.03 -3.92
C ARG A 108 4.55 -23.08 -4.59
N GLU A 109 5.30 -22.71 -5.63
CA GLU A 109 6.17 -23.63 -6.37
C GLU A 109 7.54 -23.00 -6.64
N ASP A 110 8.58 -23.84 -6.67
CA ASP A 110 9.93 -23.44 -7.03
C ASP A 110 10.00 -23.15 -8.53
N SER A 111 10.32 -21.91 -8.89
CA SER A 111 10.48 -21.49 -10.28
C SER A 111 11.83 -21.93 -10.89
N SER A 112 12.45 -23.00 -10.41
CA SER A 112 13.78 -23.47 -10.82
C SER A 112 13.81 -24.21 -12.17
N ASN A 113 12.90 -23.92 -13.09
CA ASN A 113 12.91 -24.49 -14.44
C ASN A 113 12.39 -23.51 -15.51
N VAL A 114 12.99 -22.31 -15.56
CA VAL A 114 12.91 -21.39 -16.70
C VAL A 114 14.33 -20.99 -17.10
#